data_AF-A0A9W4TMG6-F1
#
_entry.id   AF-A0A9W4TMG6-F1
#
_cell.length_a   1.000
_cell.length_b   1.000
_cell.length_c   1.000
_cell.angle_alpha   90.00
_cell.angle_beta   90.00
_cell.angle_gamma   90.00
#
_symmetry.space_group_name_H-M   'P 1'
#
loop_
_entity.id
_entity.type
_entity.pdbx_description
1 polymer ?
#
loop_
_entity_poly.entity_id
_entity_poly.type
_entity_poly.pdbx_seq_one_letter_code
_entity_poly.pdbx_strand_id
1 'polypeptide(L)'
;MRFLFKDPSQTLSSNYTQKFKISFLSMGFLCALAPSSHAKLTKDFSAITPVPSTNAATDTTTLNKSSNVSILDIQRYTGSLLSPSGAVTQAGALMMEPYFQSTISRGGYLNNGRVRSNKYRTDSADSFLLIKYGVTNNLSVQITPQVNYYWNGRTTSSTVHFSDLPVEFQYRWIDQNNKKYIPSFTTYLGMIFPTGDYTNLGRALDAAGSGSYALRFGVQSQAAYDINNHALRVRLWGVARKPLTSADIRGISNYGTDIGYRGNAKSGLYGNWGFSLEYGITKEWVLAFDFQYDWAKGTRMRGAYTNGPFERYVSAASHDIQIAPAIEYNWTPTIGAIVGAALTIDGHNTNDFVQPQFAINFAF
;
A
#
# COMPACT_ATOMS: atom_id res chain seq x y z
N MET A 1 -0.14 -24.24 27.68
CA MET A 1 -1.40 -24.09 28.45
C MET A 1 -2.51 -24.71 27.62
N ARG A 2 -2.93 -25.94 27.95
CA ARG A 2 -3.96 -26.73 27.26
C ARG A 2 -5.32 -26.40 27.88
N PHE A 3 -6.34 -26.13 27.06
CA PHE A 3 -7.72 -26.16 27.51
C PHE A 3 -8.50 -27.21 26.73
N LEU A 4 -8.90 -28.25 27.46
CA LEU A 4 -9.93 -29.22 27.13
C LEU A 4 -11.29 -28.59 27.42
N PHE A 5 -12.24 -28.68 26.50
CA PHE A 5 -13.66 -28.73 26.86
C PHE A 5 -14.38 -29.82 26.07
N LYS A 6 -15.28 -30.45 26.82
CA LYS A 6 -15.95 -31.72 26.66
C LYS A 6 -17.34 -31.47 26.07
N ASP A 7 -17.69 -32.21 25.02
CA ASP A 7 -19.06 -32.30 24.50
C ASP A 7 -19.99 -32.97 25.52
N PRO A 8 -21.29 -32.65 25.47
CA PRO A 8 -22.27 -33.72 25.46
C PRO A 8 -23.24 -33.59 24.28
N SER A 9 -23.43 -34.73 23.63
CA SER A 9 -24.37 -35.04 22.57
C SER A 9 -25.84 -34.80 22.92
N GLN A 10 -26.60 -34.20 21.99
CA GLN A 10 -27.95 -34.66 21.66
C GLN A 10 -28.19 -34.60 20.15
N THR A 11 -28.90 -35.61 19.68
CA THR A 11 -29.08 -36.05 18.29
C THR A 11 -30.25 -35.37 17.56
N LEU A 12 -29.95 -34.98 16.30
CA LEU A 12 -30.75 -35.06 15.06
C LEU A 12 -32.06 -34.27 14.92
N SER A 13 -32.05 -33.25 14.05
CA SER A 13 -32.84 -33.28 12.82
C SER A 13 -32.24 -32.39 11.71
N SER A 14 -32.45 -32.83 10.48
CA SER A 14 -31.95 -32.37 9.19
C SER A 14 -32.14 -30.87 8.92
N ASN A 15 -31.09 -30.18 8.45
CA ASN A 15 -31.16 -29.32 7.26
C ASN A 15 -29.74 -29.05 6.73
N TYR A 16 -29.56 -29.31 5.43
CA TYR A 16 -28.33 -29.07 4.68
C TYR A 16 -27.94 -27.59 4.73
N THR A 17 -26.78 -27.27 5.29
CA THR A 17 -26.09 -26.01 5.04
C THR A 17 -24.60 -26.31 5.03
N GLN A 18 -23.99 -26.31 3.85
CA GLN A 18 -22.54 -26.40 3.69
C GLN A 18 -21.89 -25.21 4.40
N LYS A 19 -21.38 -25.44 5.61
CA LYS A 19 -20.49 -24.51 6.29
C LYS A 19 -19.08 -24.73 5.75
N PHE A 20 -18.63 -23.85 4.86
CA PHE A 20 -17.22 -23.70 4.52
C PHE A 20 -16.46 -23.30 5.79
N LYS A 21 -15.69 -24.22 6.36
CA LYS A 21 -14.68 -23.91 7.39
C LYS A 21 -13.37 -23.60 6.67
N ILE A 22 -13.03 -22.32 6.58
CA ILE A 22 -11.67 -21.90 6.20
C ILE A 22 -10.83 -21.90 7.47
N SER A 23 -10.02 -22.94 7.64
CA SER A 23 -8.94 -22.96 8.64
C SER A 23 -7.72 -22.27 8.05
N PHE A 24 -7.45 -21.03 8.45
CA PHE A 24 -6.18 -20.36 8.16
C PHE A 24 -5.07 -20.96 9.02
N LEU A 25 -4.29 -21.86 8.44
CA LEU A 25 -3.02 -22.29 9.00
C LEU A 25 -1.99 -21.21 8.64
N SER A 26 -1.43 -20.57 9.67
CA SER A 26 -0.21 -19.78 9.57
C SER A 26 0.89 -20.66 8.97
N MET A 27 1.28 -20.41 7.72
CA MET A 27 2.43 -21.08 7.12
C MET A 27 3.34 -20.05 6.50
N GLY A 28 4.59 -20.08 6.97
CA GLY A 28 5.66 -19.17 6.59
C GLY A 28 5.90 -19.20 5.09
N PHE A 29 6.04 -18.00 4.53
CA PHE A 29 6.37 -17.80 3.13
C PHE A 29 7.88 -17.93 2.96
N LEU A 30 8.36 -19.16 2.79
CA LEU A 30 9.70 -19.47 2.28
C LEU A 30 9.73 -20.93 1.81
N CYS A 31 9.55 -21.15 0.51
CA CYS A 31 10.18 -22.20 -0.29
C CYS A 31 9.47 -22.33 -1.64
N ALA A 32 10.19 -22.03 -2.73
CA ALA A 32 10.29 -22.87 -3.93
C ALA A 32 10.98 -22.08 -5.07
N LEU A 33 12.30 -21.92 -5.02
CA LEU A 33 13.09 -21.64 -6.21
C LEU A 33 14.45 -22.36 -6.13
N ALA A 34 14.48 -23.57 -6.67
CA ALA A 34 15.63 -24.18 -7.35
C ALA A 34 15.03 -25.04 -8.49
N PRO A 35 15.59 -24.99 -9.70
CA PRO A 35 16.82 -25.74 -9.93
C PRO A 35 17.92 -25.00 -10.70
N SER A 36 19.12 -25.51 -10.42
CA SER A 36 20.38 -25.43 -11.16
C SER A 36 20.28 -25.38 -12.69
N SER A 37 21.08 -24.50 -13.31
CA SER A 37 22.05 -24.90 -14.34
C SER A 37 23.01 -23.75 -14.66
N HIS A 38 24.30 -24.08 -14.72
CA HIS A 38 25.34 -23.21 -15.23
C HIS A 38 25.20 -23.01 -16.73
N ALA A 39 25.28 -21.75 -17.19
CA ALA A 39 25.71 -21.44 -18.54
C ALA A 39 26.46 -20.09 -18.55
N LYS A 40 27.70 -20.12 -19.06
CA LYS A 40 28.55 -18.95 -19.28
C LYS A 40 27.84 -17.93 -20.17
N LEU A 41 27.81 -16.66 -19.74
CA LEU A 41 27.38 -15.55 -20.57
C LEU A 41 28.59 -15.00 -21.34
N THR A 42 28.62 -15.19 -22.66
CA THR A 42 29.45 -14.41 -23.58
C THR A 42 28.73 -13.08 -23.83
N LYS A 43 29.42 -11.97 -23.51
CA LYS A 43 29.03 -10.60 -23.86
C LYS A 43 29.34 -10.39 -25.34
N ASP A 44 28.35 -9.99 -26.13
CA ASP A 44 28.61 -9.19 -27.33
C ASP A 44 27.83 -7.87 -27.23
N PHE A 45 28.61 -6.81 -27.10
CA PHE A 45 28.20 -5.43 -27.25
C PHE A 45 28.49 -5.01 -28.69
N SER A 46 27.50 -4.49 -29.40
CA SER A 46 27.75 -3.67 -30.58
C SER A 46 26.93 -2.40 -30.50
N ALA A 47 27.65 -1.30 -30.28
CA ALA A 47 27.19 0.07 -30.32
C ALA A 47 26.73 0.45 -31.73
N ILE A 48 25.70 1.29 -31.83
CA ILE A 48 25.26 1.89 -33.09
C ILE A 48 25.64 3.38 -33.07
N THR A 49 26.54 3.76 -33.98
CA THR A 49 26.88 5.14 -34.37
C THR A 49 25.96 5.64 -35.50
N PRO A 50 25.63 6.95 -35.58
CA PRO A 50 24.76 7.50 -36.62
C PRO A 50 25.52 8.25 -37.73
N VAL A 51 25.17 8.03 -39.01
CA VAL A 51 25.48 8.94 -40.15
C VAL A 51 24.44 8.71 -41.30
N PRO A 52 24.29 9.59 -42.33
CA PRO A 52 23.04 10.33 -42.58
C PRO A 52 22.36 10.00 -43.94
N SER A 53 21.22 10.66 -44.17
CA SER A 53 20.27 10.54 -45.27
C SER A 53 20.78 10.80 -46.69
N THR A 54 20.34 10.00 -47.68
CA THR A 54 19.99 10.46 -49.05
C THR A 54 19.04 9.50 -49.79
N ASN A 55 18.02 10.11 -50.42
CA ASN A 55 17.31 9.77 -51.67
C ASN A 55 16.34 8.58 -51.78
N ALA A 56 15.16 8.93 -52.32
CA ALA A 56 14.05 8.08 -52.70
C ALA A 56 14.27 7.41 -54.06
N ALA A 57 13.98 6.10 -54.13
CA ALA A 57 13.46 5.43 -55.31
C ALA A 57 12.78 4.12 -54.88
N THR A 58 11.68 3.85 -55.56
CA THR A 58 10.68 2.80 -55.39
C THR A 58 11.26 1.40 -55.32
N ASP A 59 10.98 0.66 -54.25
CA ASP A 59 11.07 -0.80 -54.28
C ASP A 59 9.88 -1.43 -53.56
N THR A 60 9.07 -2.13 -54.35
CA THR A 60 7.82 -2.75 -53.93
C THR A 60 8.14 -4.20 -53.61
N THR A 61 8.62 -4.49 -52.40
CA THR A 61 8.58 -5.84 -51.77
C THR A 61 9.26 -5.80 -50.40
N THR A 62 8.47 -5.71 -49.33
CA THR A 62 8.64 -6.42 -48.04
C THR A 62 7.60 -5.89 -47.04
N LEU A 63 6.33 -6.18 -47.32
CA LEU A 63 5.36 -6.32 -46.25
C LEU A 63 5.76 -7.53 -45.38
N ASN A 64 5.61 -7.37 -44.08
CA ASN A 64 5.69 -8.38 -43.02
C ASN A 64 7.08 -8.74 -42.48
N LYS A 65 7.63 -7.82 -41.70
CA LYS A 65 8.12 -8.21 -40.37
C LYS A 65 7.34 -7.41 -39.32
N SER A 66 6.07 -7.80 -39.11
CA SER A 66 5.40 -7.48 -37.86
C SER A 66 6.27 -8.11 -36.77
N SER A 67 7.12 -7.32 -36.13
CA SER A 67 7.65 -7.66 -34.84
C SER A 67 6.42 -7.94 -33.97
N ASN A 68 6.17 -9.21 -33.66
CA ASN A 68 5.11 -9.63 -32.74
C ASN A 68 5.47 -9.06 -31.36
N VAL A 69 5.15 -7.79 -31.15
CA VAL A 69 5.32 -7.13 -29.86
C VAL A 69 4.28 -7.73 -28.94
N SER A 70 4.71 -8.26 -27.79
CA SER A 70 3.80 -8.87 -26.83
C SER A 70 2.81 -7.83 -26.30
N ILE A 71 1.55 -8.21 -26.09
CA ILE A 71 0.57 -7.35 -25.41
C ILE A 71 1.08 -6.88 -24.04
N LEU A 72 1.88 -7.73 -23.37
CA LEU A 72 2.47 -7.46 -22.06
C LEU A 72 3.54 -6.36 -22.10
N ASP A 73 4.15 -6.14 -23.26
CA ASP A 73 5.21 -5.14 -23.43
C ASP A 73 4.65 -3.79 -23.90
N ILE A 74 3.45 -3.76 -24.49
CA ILE A 74 2.78 -2.53 -24.93
C ILE A 74 1.74 -1.99 -23.94
N GLN A 75 1.26 -2.83 -23.02
CA GLN A 75 0.27 -2.41 -22.03
C GLN A 75 0.85 -1.34 -21.12
N ARG A 76 0.11 -0.24 -20.96
CA ARG A 76 0.48 0.85 -20.06
C ARG A 76 -0.26 0.70 -18.75
N TYR A 77 0.41 1.13 -17.68
CA TYR A 77 -0.10 1.10 -16.33
C TYR A 77 0.35 2.35 -15.57
N THR A 78 -0.58 2.97 -14.86
CA THR A 78 -0.32 3.92 -13.78
C THR A 78 0.03 3.15 -12.52
N GLY A 79 -0.70 2.07 -12.23
CA GLY A 79 -0.62 1.36 -10.96
C GLY A 79 -1.96 1.40 -10.25
N SER A 80 -2.27 0.35 -9.49
CA SER A 80 -3.45 0.29 -8.65
C SER A 80 -3.38 1.23 -7.43
N LEU A 81 -4.50 1.35 -6.70
CA LEU A 81 -4.66 2.35 -5.64
C LEU A 81 -3.83 2.07 -4.37
N LEU A 82 -3.81 0.81 -3.92
CA LEU A 82 -3.21 0.41 -2.64
C LEU A 82 -1.87 -0.28 -2.80
N SER A 83 -1.62 -0.90 -3.96
CA SER A 83 -0.44 -1.73 -4.15
C SER A 83 0.82 -0.88 -4.29
N PRO A 84 1.86 -1.08 -3.46
CA PRO A 84 3.12 -0.39 -3.64
C PRO A 84 3.78 -0.84 -4.96
N SER A 85 4.33 0.11 -5.71
CA SER A 85 5.15 -0.21 -6.87
C SER A 85 6.55 -0.70 -6.46
N GLY A 86 7.14 -1.58 -7.26
CA GLY A 86 8.52 -2.03 -7.09
C GLY A 86 9.56 -0.94 -7.44
N ALA A 87 10.85 -1.28 -7.37
CA ALA A 87 11.91 -0.35 -7.76
C ALA A 87 11.82 -0.03 -9.26
N VAL A 88 12.13 1.22 -9.64
CA VAL A 88 12.22 1.58 -11.06
C VAL A 88 13.33 0.80 -11.74
N THR A 89 13.15 0.52 -13.02
CA THR A 89 14.04 -0.37 -13.80
C THR A 89 15.19 0.35 -14.49
N GLN A 90 15.19 1.69 -14.47
CA GLN A 90 16.15 2.52 -15.18
C GLN A 90 16.78 3.54 -14.23
N ALA A 91 18.12 3.58 -14.21
CA ALA A 91 18.88 4.61 -13.51
C ALA A 91 18.57 6.00 -14.08
N GLY A 92 18.41 6.99 -13.20
CA GLY A 92 18.04 8.35 -13.55
C GLY A 92 16.55 8.58 -13.76
N ALA A 93 15.73 7.51 -13.86
CA ALA A 93 14.28 7.66 -14.02
C ALA A 93 13.66 8.31 -12.78
N LEU A 94 12.77 9.27 -13.02
CA LEU A 94 12.04 9.96 -11.97
C LEU A 94 10.54 9.70 -12.15
N MET A 95 9.89 9.26 -11.08
CA MET A 95 8.45 9.09 -11.02
C MET A 95 7.86 10.03 -9.98
N MET A 96 6.81 10.73 -10.36
CA MET A 96 6.03 11.60 -9.49
C MET A 96 4.56 11.25 -9.63
N GLU A 97 3.89 11.05 -8.50
CA GLU A 97 2.48 10.70 -8.48
C GLU A 97 1.76 11.44 -7.35
N PRO A 98 1.23 12.64 -7.61
CA PRO A 98 0.30 13.31 -6.70
C PRO A 98 -0.98 12.50 -6.57
N TYR A 99 -1.33 12.21 -5.32
CA TYR A 99 -2.57 11.59 -4.90
C TYR A 99 -3.44 12.56 -4.13
N PHE A 100 -4.73 12.35 -4.26
CA PHE A 100 -5.74 12.88 -3.37
C PHE A 100 -6.68 11.75 -2.96
N GLN A 101 -7.02 11.74 -1.68
CA GLN A 101 -8.00 10.81 -1.14
C GLN A 101 -8.87 11.50 -0.10
N SER A 102 -10.12 11.06 0.01
CA SER A 102 -11.05 11.59 0.98
C SER A 102 -11.65 10.46 1.79
N THR A 103 -11.40 10.41 3.10
CA THR A 103 -11.97 9.34 3.93
C THR A 103 -13.33 9.76 4.44
N ILE A 104 -14.37 9.01 4.08
CA ILE A 104 -15.73 9.17 4.57
C ILE A 104 -16.02 8.01 5.52
N SER A 105 -16.03 8.29 6.80
CA SER A 105 -16.34 7.30 7.82
C SER A 105 -17.83 6.94 7.79
N ARG A 106 -18.16 5.66 7.95
CA ARG A 106 -19.53 5.13 8.05
C ARG A 106 -19.86 4.67 9.48
N GLY A 107 -18.82 4.38 10.26
CA GLY A 107 -18.94 3.88 11.63
C GLY A 107 -17.62 3.28 12.09
N GLY A 108 -17.67 2.31 12.98
CA GLY A 108 -16.50 1.53 13.36
C GLY A 108 -16.85 0.08 13.62
N TYR A 109 -15.93 -0.81 13.27
CA TYR A 109 -15.98 -2.21 13.65
C TYR A 109 -15.54 -2.34 15.11
N LEU A 110 -16.42 -2.92 15.93
CA LEU A 110 -16.17 -3.12 17.36
C LEU A 110 -15.41 -4.43 17.62
N ASN A 111 -14.98 -4.60 18.87
CA ASN A 111 -14.27 -5.80 19.32
C ASN A 111 -15.06 -7.12 19.20
N ASN A 112 -16.38 -7.06 19.00
CA ASN A 112 -17.27 -8.21 18.88
C ASN A 112 -17.74 -8.43 17.44
N GLY A 113 -17.11 -7.79 16.46
CA GLY A 113 -17.46 -7.88 15.03
C GLY A 113 -18.73 -7.14 14.64
N ARG A 114 -19.40 -6.43 15.57
CA ARG A 114 -20.55 -5.58 15.24
C ARG A 114 -20.06 -4.25 14.68
N VAL A 115 -20.75 -3.74 13.68
CA VAL A 115 -20.53 -2.38 13.16
C VAL A 115 -21.43 -1.41 13.92
N ARG A 116 -20.86 -0.30 14.37
CA ARG A 116 -21.61 0.79 14.99
C ARG A 116 -21.49 2.05 14.15
N SER A 117 -22.61 2.54 13.64
CA SER A 117 -22.66 3.86 13.00
C SER A 117 -22.35 4.94 14.04
N ASN A 118 -21.62 5.97 13.62
CA ASN A 118 -21.30 7.11 14.46
C ASN A 118 -21.81 8.40 13.80
N LYS A 119 -22.75 9.08 14.45
CA LYS A 119 -23.29 10.37 14.00
C LYS A 119 -22.20 11.47 13.98
N TYR A 120 -21.17 11.33 14.81
CA TYR A 120 -20.01 12.22 14.87
C TYR A 120 -18.78 11.49 14.35
N ARG A 121 -18.86 11.08 13.09
CA ARG A 121 -17.76 10.48 12.34
C ARG A 121 -16.64 11.49 12.10
N THR A 122 -15.41 11.01 12.05
CA THR A 122 -14.26 11.81 11.60
C THR A 122 -14.01 11.47 10.14
N ASP A 123 -14.14 12.48 9.30
CA ASP A 123 -13.85 12.41 7.87
C ASP A 123 -12.53 13.16 7.60
N SER A 124 -11.88 12.84 6.48
CA SER A 124 -10.59 13.45 6.11
C SER A 124 -10.50 13.78 4.63
N ALA A 125 -9.64 14.75 4.33
CA ALA A 125 -9.08 14.98 3.02
C ALA A 125 -7.56 14.92 3.15
N ASP A 126 -6.94 14.06 2.37
CA ASP A 126 -5.51 13.81 2.40
C ASP A 126 -4.95 14.00 1.00
N SER A 127 -3.77 14.61 0.91
CA SER A 127 -3.00 14.65 -0.32
C SER A 127 -1.57 14.25 -0.03
N PHE A 128 -1.02 13.40 -0.87
CA PHE A 128 0.37 12.98 -0.77
C PHE A 128 1.01 12.96 -2.15
N LEU A 129 2.32 13.13 -2.20
CA LEU A 129 3.09 13.06 -3.43
C LEU A 129 4.08 11.91 -3.31
N LEU A 130 3.91 10.88 -4.12
CA LEU A 130 4.92 9.83 -4.28
C LEU A 130 6.02 10.36 -5.20
N ILE A 131 7.24 10.47 -4.70
CA ILE A 131 8.41 10.79 -5.52
C ILE A 131 9.37 9.62 -5.43
N LYS A 132 9.68 9.00 -6.57
CA LYS A 132 10.57 7.85 -6.66
C LYS A 132 11.67 8.12 -7.69
N TYR A 133 12.91 7.86 -7.31
CA TYR A 133 14.08 8.08 -8.16
C TYR A 133 14.93 6.82 -8.30
N GLY A 134 15.29 6.48 -9.53
CA GLY A 134 16.19 5.37 -9.86
C GLY A 134 17.64 5.73 -9.62
N VAL A 135 18.20 5.32 -8.48
CA VAL A 135 19.63 5.50 -8.18
C VAL A 135 20.47 4.60 -9.08
N THR A 136 20.02 3.36 -9.30
CA THR A 136 20.56 2.42 -10.29
C THR A 136 19.41 1.74 -11.02
N ASN A 137 19.70 0.80 -11.92
CA ASN A 137 18.65 -0.01 -12.57
C ASN A 137 17.88 -0.92 -11.59
N ASN A 138 18.41 -1.16 -10.39
CA ASN A 138 17.84 -2.07 -9.40
C ASN A 138 17.57 -1.41 -8.04
N LEU A 139 18.13 -0.23 -7.78
CA LEU A 139 17.98 0.51 -6.54
C LEU A 139 17.22 1.81 -6.79
N SER A 140 16.15 2.01 -6.05
CA SER A 140 15.40 3.27 -6.03
C SER A 140 15.33 3.83 -4.62
N VAL A 141 15.16 5.15 -4.54
CA VAL A 141 14.74 5.84 -3.32
C VAL A 141 13.36 6.43 -3.55
N GLN A 142 12.51 6.40 -2.52
CA GLN A 142 11.18 6.99 -2.55
C GLN A 142 10.97 7.86 -1.31
N ILE A 143 10.33 9.00 -1.50
CA ILE A 143 9.84 9.88 -0.44
C ILE A 143 8.34 10.13 -0.66
N THR A 144 7.59 10.30 0.42
CA THR A 144 6.12 10.45 0.34
C THR A 144 5.61 11.53 1.29
N PRO A 145 5.89 12.83 1.04
CA PRO A 145 5.26 13.90 1.80
C PRO A 145 3.75 13.81 1.70
N GLN A 146 3.07 14.03 2.82
CA GLN A 146 1.62 13.98 2.92
C GLN A 146 1.13 15.14 3.79
N VAL A 147 -0.02 15.68 3.43
CA VAL A 147 -0.80 16.61 4.23
C VAL A 147 -2.21 16.07 4.44
N ASN A 148 -2.82 16.47 5.55
CA ASN A 148 -4.18 16.05 5.91
C ASN A 148 -5.00 17.22 6.47
N TYR A 149 -6.31 17.07 6.36
CA TYR A 149 -7.30 17.94 6.98
C TYR A 149 -8.47 17.09 7.46
N TYR A 150 -8.74 17.11 8.75
CA TYR A 150 -9.83 16.36 9.37
C TYR A 150 -11.01 17.26 9.75
N TRP A 151 -12.21 16.69 9.70
CA TRP A 151 -13.40 17.29 10.27
C TRP A 151 -14.33 16.25 10.85
N ASN A 152 -15.21 16.71 11.73
CA ASN A 152 -16.35 15.94 12.19
C ASN A 152 -17.58 16.85 12.27
N GLY A 153 -18.75 16.30 12.57
CA GLY A 153 -20.00 17.08 12.67
C GLY A 153 -20.06 18.16 13.77
N ARG A 154 -18.95 18.45 14.46
CA ARG A 154 -18.86 19.45 15.54
C ARG A 154 -17.73 20.45 15.34
N THR A 155 -16.59 20.02 14.82
CA THR A 155 -15.38 20.83 14.67
C THR A 155 -14.56 20.36 13.49
N THR A 156 -13.63 21.21 13.08
CA THR A 156 -12.61 20.91 12.07
C THR A 156 -11.22 21.00 12.69
N SER A 157 -10.24 20.49 11.95
CA SER A 157 -8.84 20.88 12.13
C SER A 157 -8.72 22.39 12.03
N SER A 158 -7.77 22.96 12.73
CA SER A 158 -7.47 24.39 12.67
C SER A 158 -6.89 24.78 11.32
N THR A 159 -6.05 23.93 10.75
CA THR A 159 -5.38 24.14 9.47
C THR A 159 -5.15 22.80 8.75
N VAL A 160 -4.47 22.83 7.61
CA VAL A 160 -3.90 21.64 6.98
C VAL A 160 -2.60 21.29 7.70
N HIS A 161 -2.43 20.03 8.09
CA HIS A 161 -1.26 19.57 8.83
C HIS A 161 -0.40 18.64 7.97
N PHE A 162 0.91 18.73 8.14
CA PHE A 162 1.87 17.83 7.50
C PHE A 162 1.98 16.53 8.29
N SER A 163 1.93 15.39 7.61
CA SER A 163 2.04 14.08 8.24
C SER A 163 3.50 13.69 8.54
N ASP A 164 3.68 12.58 9.25
CA ASP A 164 5.01 11.94 9.34
C ASP A 164 5.56 11.59 7.95
N LEU A 165 6.83 11.92 7.70
CA LEU A 165 7.48 11.80 6.39
C LEU A 165 8.09 10.41 6.19
N PRO A 166 7.61 9.59 5.24
CA PRO A 166 8.24 8.33 4.88
C PRO A 166 9.37 8.55 3.86
N VAL A 167 10.51 7.90 4.11
CA VAL A 167 11.62 7.75 3.15
C VAL A 167 12.03 6.29 3.09
N GLU A 168 12.18 5.73 1.90
CA GLU A 168 12.54 4.33 1.73
C GLU A 168 13.44 4.04 0.54
N PHE A 169 14.21 2.97 0.66
CA PHE A 169 14.97 2.34 -0.39
C PHE A 169 14.24 1.09 -0.88
N GLN A 170 14.28 0.90 -2.19
CA GLN A 170 13.68 -0.24 -2.89
C GLN A 170 14.77 -0.94 -3.68
N TYR A 171 15.05 -2.20 -3.37
CA TYR A 171 16.02 -2.99 -4.11
C TYR A 171 15.34 -4.15 -4.82
N ARG A 172 15.46 -4.18 -6.15
CA ARG A 172 14.85 -5.18 -7.02
C ARG A 172 15.87 -6.26 -7.37
N TRP A 173 15.64 -7.43 -6.80
CA TRP A 173 16.51 -8.61 -6.92
C TRP A 173 16.30 -9.37 -8.23
N ILE A 174 15.05 -9.39 -8.70
CA ILE A 174 14.65 -10.13 -9.90
C ILE A 174 13.93 -9.17 -10.83
N ASP A 175 14.36 -9.13 -12.10
CA ASP A 175 13.65 -8.47 -13.20
C ASP A 175 12.45 -9.31 -13.64
N GLN A 176 11.33 -8.64 -13.90
CA GLN A 176 10.18 -9.30 -14.51
C GLN A 176 10.57 -9.78 -15.91
N ASN A 177 10.23 -11.03 -16.25
CA ASN A 177 10.40 -11.58 -17.58
C ASN A 177 9.09 -12.19 -18.07
N ASN A 178 8.38 -11.43 -18.90
CA ASN A 178 7.08 -11.81 -19.47
C ASN A 178 7.16 -13.12 -20.28
N LYS A 179 8.25 -13.35 -21.03
CA LYS A 179 8.42 -14.54 -21.89
C LYS A 179 8.62 -15.84 -21.09
N LYS A 180 9.18 -15.73 -19.88
CA LYS A 180 9.49 -16.87 -19.00
C LYS A 180 8.58 -16.93 -17.77
N TYR A 181 7.57 -16.05 -17.69
CA TYR A 181 6.68 -15.91 -16.53
C TYR A 181 7.42 -15.74 -15.19
N ILE A 182 8.57 -15.07 -15.21
CA ILE A 182 9.34 -14.79 -14.00
C ILE A 182 8.81 -13.47 -13.40
N PRO A 183 8.29 -13.48 -12.16
CA PRO A 183 7.88 -12.25 -11.50
C PRO A 183 9.11 -11.42 -11.10
N SER A 184 8.98 -10.09 -11.09
CA SER A 184 9.98 -9.27 -10.39
C SER A 184 9.85 -9.47 -8.89
N PHE A 185 10.96 -9.28 -8.16
CA PHE A 185 10.96 -9.32 -6.71
C PHE A 185 11.73 -8.12 -6.15
N THR A 186 11.07 -7.34 -5.30
CA THR A 186 11.59 -6.12 -4.68
C THR A 186 11.49 -6.21 -3.17
N THR A 187 12.52 -5.75 -2.45
CA THR A 187 12.48 -5.53 -1.00
C THR A 187 12.47 -4.04 -0.68
N TYR A 188 11.75 -3.66 0.38
CA TYR A 188 11.70 -2.30 0.90
C TYR A 188 12.45 -2.19 2.22
N LEU A 189 13.18 -1.10 2.42
CA LEU A 189 13.72 -0.71 3.71
C LEU A 189 13.66 0.81 3.84
N GLY A 190 13.01 1.33 4.87
CA GLY A 190 12.81 2.76 5.05
C GLY A 190 12.56 3.18 6.48
N MET A 191 12.38 4.48 6.66
CA MET A 191 12.08 5.12 7.93
C MET A 191 10.92 6.10 7.74
N ILE A 192 10.00 6.10 8.69
CA ILE A 192 8.98 7.14 8.85
C ILE A 192 9.52 8.11 9.90
N PHE A 193 9.71 9.36 9.51
CA PHE A 193 10.22 10.44 10.34
C PHE A 193 9.06 11.17 11.03
N PRO A 194 9.14 11.42 12.35
CA PRO A 194 8.05 12.02 13.12
C PRO A 194 7.97 13.54 12.90
N THR A 195 7.58 13.96 11.71
CA THR A 195 7.46 15.37 11.30
C THR A 195 6.10 15.96 11.58
N GLY A 196 5.07 15.13 11.80
CA GLY A 196 3.71 15.61 12.01
C GLY A 196 3.40 15.96 13.46
N ASP A 197 2.43 16.86 13.64
CA ASP A 197 1.93 17.26 14.95
C ASP A 197 1.26 16.08 15.66
N TYR A 198 1.66 15.79 16.89
CA TYR A 198 1.16 14.62 17.61
C TYR A 198 0.84 14.87 19.08
N THR A 199 1.32 15.97 19.68
CA THR A 199 1.19 16.25 21.11
C THR A 199 1.00 17.73 21.39
N ASN A 200 0.44 18.06 22.56
CA ASN A 200 0.09 19.41 22.98
C ASN A 200 -0.76 20.15 21.95
N LEU A 201 -1.71 19.42 21.36
CA LEU A 201 -2.55 19.91 20.28
C LEU A 201 -3.60 20.91 20.79
N GLY A 202 -3.94 21.90 19.98
CA GLY A 202 -5.06 22.80 20.27
C GLY A 202 -6.41 22.10 20.08
N ARG A 203 -6.51 21.24 19.05
CA ARG A 203 -7.66 20.36 18.79
C ARG A 203 -7.17 18.95 18.51
N ALA A 204 -7.94 17.94 18.93
CA ALA A 204 -7.61 16.55 18.63
C ALA A 204 -7.52 16.27 17.11
N LEU A 205 -8.27 17.02 16.30
CA LEU A 205 -8.24 16.92 14.85
C LEU A 205 -6.98 17.54 14.20
N ASP A 206 -6.15 18.28 14.94
CA ASP A 206 -4.87 18.79 14.45
C ASP A 206 -3.76 17.70 14.44
N ALA A 207 -4.10 16.47 14.84
CA ALA A 207 -3.16 15.35 14.87
C ALA A 207 -2.80 14.88 13.46
N ALA A 208 -1.50 14.86 13.14
CA ALA A 208 -0.97 14.43 11.85
C ALA A 208 0.25 13.50 11.95
N GLY A 209 0.83 13.33 13.14
CA GLY A 209 2.01 12.51 13.36
C GLY A 209 1.86 11.48 14.47
N SER A 210 2.80 10.54 14.51
CA SER A 210 2.93 9.56 15.59
C SER A 210 3.91 10.01 16.67
N GLY A 211 4.79 10.98 16.40
CA GLY A 211 5.84 11.38 17.34
C GLY A 211 6.90 10.30 17.59
N SER A 212 6.97 9.27 16.73
CA SER A 212 7.98 8.23 16.81
C SER A 212 8.57 7.91 15.44
N TYR A 213 9.88 7.69 15.40
CA TYR A 213 10.52 7.01 14.27
C TYR A 213 9.93 5.60 14.13
N ALA A 214 9.63 5.20 12.89
CA ALA A 214 9.22 3.83 12.59
C ALA A 214 10.01 3.25 11.41
N LEU A 215 10.66 2.11 11.63
CA LEU A 215 11.31 1.35 10.58
C LEU A 215 10.26 0.70 9.69
N ARG A 216 10.25 1.00 8.39
CA ARG A 216 9.40 0.34 7.39
C ARG A 216 10.23 -0.71 6.65
N PHE A 217 9.68 -1.90 6.47
CA PHE A 217 10.31 -2.96 5.70
C PHE A 217 9.26 -3.86 5.06
N GLY A 218 9.60 -4.49 3.95
CA GLY A 218 8.63 -5.32 3.25
C GLY A 218 9.17 -5.95 1.98
N VAL A 219 8.27 -6.60 1.27
CA VAL A 219 8.51 -7.23 -0.02
C VAL A 219 7.37 -6.94 -0.98
N GLN A 220 7.68 -6.96 -2.27
CA GLN A 220 6.70 -6.91 -3.34
C GLN A 220 7.15 -7.77 -4.51
N SER A 221 6.16 -8.36 -5.17
CA SER A 221 6.32 -9.14 -6.37
C SER A 221 5.29 -8.72 -7.39
N GLN A 222 5.65 -8.75 -8.67
CA GLN A 222 4.69 -8.52 -9.75
C GLN A 222 5.04 -9.34 -10.99
N ALA A 223 4.00 -9.75 -11.71
CA ALA A 223 4.09 -10.40 -13.01
C ALA A 223 2.93 -9.96 -13.90
N ALA A 224 3.12 -10.04 -15.22
CA ALA A 224 2.06 -9.83 -16.19
C ALA A 224 1.81 -11.12 -16.99
N TYR A 225 0.54 -11.38 -17.29
CA TYR A 225 0.06 -12.57 -17.99
C TYR A 225 -0.83 -12.16 -19.16
N ASP A 226 -0.69 -12.85 -20.28
CA ASP A 226 -1.59 -12.69 -21.42
C ASP A 226 -2.82 -13.58 -21.21
N ILE A 227 -4.00 -12.96 -21.13
CA ILE A 227 -5.28 -13.61 -20.99
C ILE A 227 -6.15 -13.13 -22.15
N ASN A 228 -6.39 -14.00 -23.13
CA ASN A 228 -7.22 -13.70 -24.30
C ASN A 228 -6.79 -12.43 -25.05
N ASN A 229 -5.48 -12.23 -25.26
CA ASN A 229 -4.92 -11.04 -25.93
C ASN A 229 -5.10 -9.73 -25.13
N HIS A 230 -5.24 -9.86 -23.81
CA HIS A 230 -5.25 -8.76 -22.85
C HIS A 230 -4.22 -9.00 -21.75
N ALA A 231 -3.55 -7.95 -21.31
CA ALA A 231 -2.55 -8.04 -20.26
C ALA A 231 -3.20 -7.96 -18.88
N LEU A 232 -3.04 -9.01 -18.06
CA LEU A 232 -3.34 -8.99 -16.64
C LEU A 232 -2.04 -8.86 -15.84
N ARG A 233 -1.84 -7.75 -15.15
CA ARG A 233 -0.77 -7.64 -14.15
C ARG A 233 -1.29 -8.03 -12.77
N VAL A 234 -0.52 -8.87 -12.10
CA VAL A 234 -0.78 -9.33 -10.73
C VAL A 234 0.35 -8.81 -9.85
N ARG A 235 0.00 -8.18 -8.74
CA ARG A 235 0.94 -7.74 -7.71
C ARG A 235 0.65 -8.40 -6.38
N LEU A 236 1.69 -8.67 -5.62
CA LEU A 236 1.64 -9.19 -4.25
C LEU A 236 2.57 -8.35 -3.38
N TRP A 237 2.15 -7.99 -2.18
CA TRP A 237 3.03 -7.26 -1.25
C TRP A 237 2.77 -7.64 0.20
N GLY A 238 3.78 -7.34 1.03
CA GLY A 238 3.68 -7.37 2.48
C GLY A 238 4.64 -6.35 3.08
N VAL A 239 4.13 -5.48 3.92
CA VAL A 239 4.87 -4.38 4.55
C VAL A 239 4.59 -4.37 6.04
N ALA A 240 5.64 -4.20 6.84
CA ALA A 240 5.56 -3.99 8.27
C ALA A 240 6.31 -2.71 8.68
N ARG A 241 5.83 -2.10 9.75
CA ARG A 241 6.33 -0.85 10.33
C ARG A 241 6.54 -1.06 11.82
N LYS A 242 7.77 -0.88 12.27
CA LYS A 242 8.20 -1.06 13.66
C LYS A 242 8.58 0.27 14.27
N PRO A 243 7.76 0.83 15.17
CA PRO A 243 8.16 1.97 16.01
C PRO A 243 9.45 1.66 16.76
N LEU A 244 10.45 2.52 16.59
CA LEU A 244 11.76 2.39 17.23
C LEU A 244 11.81 3.18 18.55
N THR A 245 11.19 4.35 18.53
CA THR A 245 11.15 5.29 19.65
C THR A 245 9.78 5.27 20.34
N SER A 246 9.57 6.25 21.20
CA SER A 246 8.47 6.36 22.15
C SER A 246 8.08 7.83 22.15
N ALA A 247 6.81 8.16 21.88
CA ALA A 247 6.33 9.54 21.75
C ALA A 247 6.10 10.18 23.12
N ASP A 248 6.72 11.34 23.42
CA ASP A 248 6.45 12.13 24.64
C ASP A 248 5.11 12.87 24.48
N ILE A 249 4.18 12.64 25.41
CA ILE A 249 2.81 13.14 25.34
C ILE A 249 2.56 14.17 26.43
N ARG A 250 2.03 15.31 26.02
CA ARG A 250 1.48 16.37 26.86
C ARG A 250 0.12 16.81 26.33
N GLY A 251 -0.87 16.93 27.21
CA GLY A 251 -2.21 17.41 26.86
C GLY A 251 -2.89 16.58 25.77
N ILE A 252 -3.59 17.27 24.86
CA ILE A 252 -4.29 16.66 23.74
C ILE A 252 -3.28 16.06 22.76
N SER A 253 -3.53 14.83 22.30
CA SER A 253 -2.60 14.13 21.40
C SER A 253 -3.30 13.19 20.43
N ASN A 254 -2.56 12.73 19.41
CA ASN A 254 -3.00 11.69 18.48
C ASN A 254 -3.30 10.33 19.16
N TYR A 255 -2.88 10.17 20.41
CA TYR A 255 -3.11 8.95 21.19
C TYR A 255 -4.43 8.97 21.98
N GLY A 256 -5.29 9.95 21.73
CA GLY A 256 -6.60 10.07 22.38
C GLY A 256 -6.52 10.53 23.83
N THR A 257 -5.48 11.31 24.17
CA THR A 257 -5.34 11.95 25.49
C THR A 257 -5.97 13.33 25.49
N ASP A 258 -6.29 13.83 26.69
CA ASP A 258 -6.90 15.15 26.89
C ASP A 258 -6.01 16.12 27.69
N ILE A 259 -6.51 17.34 27.87
CA ILE A 259 -5.88 18.40 28.65
C ILE A 259 -5.41 17.85 30.02
N GLY A 260 -4.15 18.17 30.37
CA GLY A 260 -3.55 17.75 31.64
C GLY A 260 -2.86 16.39 31.61
N TYR A 261 -2.96 15.61 30.54
CA TYR A 261 -2.19 14.36 30.42
C TYR A 261 -0.68 14.64 30.28
N ARG A 262 0.16 13.83 30.93
CA ARG A 262 1.61 13.75 30.70
C ARG A 262 2.07 12.31 30.73
N GLY A 263 2.84 11.89 29.73
CA GLY A 263 3.28 10.50 29.64
C GLY A 263 4.02 10.18 28.36
N ASN A 264 4.03 8.90 28.01
CA ASN A 264 4.65 8.40 26.80
C ASN A 264 3.81 7.30 26.16
N ALA A 265 3.79 7.29 24.83
CA ALA A 265 3.20 6.22 24.04
C ALA A 265 4.26 5.47 23.23
N LYS A 266 4.15 4.14 23.24
CA LYS A 266 4.92 3.28 22.35
C LYS A 266 3.99 2.44 21.49
N SER A 267 3.84 2.85 20.24
CA SER A 267 3.02 2.13 19.27
C SER A 267 3.53 0.70 19.04
N GLY A 268 2.60 -0.22 18.82
CA GLY A 268 2.91 -1.60 18.48
C GLY A 268 3.45 -1.75 17.05
N LEU A 269 3.86 -2.97 16.68
CA LEU A 269 4.14 -3.32 15.28
C LEU A 269 2.83 -3.30 14.49
N TYR A 270 2.85 -2.73 13.29
CA TYR A 270 1.70 -2.65 12.40
C TYR A 270 2.14 -2.85 10.95
N GLY A 271 1.22 -3.13 10.05
CA GLY A 271 1.57 -3.45 8.67
C GLY A 271 0.35 -3.82 7.84
N ASN A 272 0.63 -4.21 6.61
CA ASN A 272 -0.37 -4.73 5.70
C ASN A 272 0.22 -5.71 4.70
N TRP A 273 -0.66 -6.47 4.07
CA TRP A 273 -0.34 -7.30 2.92
C TRP A 273 -1.56 -7.36 2.02
N GLY A 274 -1.34 -7.72 0.76
CA GLY A 274 -2.42 -7.73 -0.20
C GLY A 274 -2.01 -8.21 -1.58
N PHE A 275 -2.97 -8.13 -2.49
CA PHE A 275 -2.75 -8.38 -3.90
C PHE A 275 -3.51 -7.38 -4.76
N SER A 276 -3.02 -7.20 -5.99
CA SER A 276 -3.64 -6.37 -7.01
C SER A 276 -3.84 -7.15 -8.30
N LEU A 277 -4.93 -6.84 -8.99
CA LEU A 277 -5.25 -7.32 -10.32
C LEU A 277 -5.48 -6.10 -11.23
N GLU A 278 -4.71 -6.00 -12.30
CA GLU A 278 -4.74 -4.86 -13.24
C GLU A 278 -4.93 -5.41 -14.66
N TYR A 279 -6.16 -5.36 -15.16
CA TYR A 279 -6.58 -5.95 -16.44
C TYR A 279 -6.70 -4.89 -17.54
N GLY A 280 -5.86 -4.98 -18.57
CA GLY A 280 -5.88 -4.07 -19.71
C GLY A 280 -7.06 -4.34 -20.64
N ILE A 281 -8.04 -3.44 -20.70
CA ILE A 281 -9.12 -3.47 -21.70
C ILE A 281 -8.55 -3.07 -23.07
N THR A 282 -7.74 -2.00 -23.07
CA THR A 282 -6.96 -1.52 -24.21
C THR A 282 -5.57 -1.14 -23.70
N LYS A 283 -4.66 -0.74 -24.60
CA LYS A 283 -3.32 -0.30 -24.18
C LYS A 283 -3.37 0.94 -23.26
N GLU A 284 -4.43 1.76 -23.32
CA GLU A 284 -4.63 2.93 -22.46
C GLU A 284 -5.52 2.65 -21.24
N TRP A 285 -6.57 1.83 -21.38
CA TRP A 285 -7.56 1.59 -20.33
C TRP A 285 -7.27 0.32 -19.54
N VAL A 286 -7.22 0.44 -18.21
CA VAL A 286 -7.00 -0.68 -17.28
C VAL A 286 -8.09 -0.69 -16.21
N LEU A 287 -8.63 -1.86 -15.89
CA LEU A 287 -9.40 -2.08 -14.67
C LEU A 287 -8.47 -2.56 -13.58
N ALA A 288 -8.48 -1.88 -12.44
CA ALA A 288 -7.66 -2.24 -11.29
C ALA A 288 -8.55 -2.69 -10.12
N PHE A 289 -8.07 -3.68 -9.38
CA PHE A 289 -8.70 -4.14 -8.15
C PHE A 289 -7.61 -4.49 -7.14
N ASP A 290 -7.71 -3.90 -5.95
CA ASP A 290 -6.86 -4.26 -4.83
C ASP A 290 -7.65 -4.98 -3.73
N PHE A 291 -6.97 -5.91 -3.08
CA PHE A 291 -7.34 -6.47 -1.79
C PHE A 291 -6.21 -6.17 -0.80
N GLN A 292 -6.53 -5.64 0.37
CA GLN A 292 -5.57 -5.36 1.43
C GLN A 292 -6.09 -5.83 2.79
N TYR A 293 -5.20 -6.40 3.59
CA TYR A 293 -5.40 -6.66 5.00
C TYR A 293 -4.45 -5.80 5.82
N ASP A 294 -4.98 -4.87 6.59
CA ASP A 294 -4.24 -4.05 7.55
C ASP A 294 -4.31 -4.67 8.95
N TRP A 295 -3.23 -4.54 9.72
CA TRP A 295 -3.17 -5.01 11.10
C TRP A 295 -2.27 -4.12 11.94
N ALA A 296 -2.63 -3.97 13.22
CA ALA A 296 -1.84 -3.23 14.19
C ALA A 296 -1.90 -3.87 15.58
N LYS A 297 -0.75 -3.97 16.24
CA LYS A 297 -0.68 -4.28 17.67
C LYS A 297 -1.01 -3.03 18.48
N GLY A 298 -1.56 -3.25 19.68
CA GLY A 298 -1.87 -2.19 20.61
C GLY A 298 -0.69 -1.30 21.00
N THR A 299 -1.01 -0.03 21.29
CA THR A 299 -0.08 1.00 21.77
C THR A 299 0.04 0.91 23.28
N ARG A 300 1.28 0.88 23.78
CA ARG A 300 1.55 0.91 25.23
C ARG A 300 1.57 2.35 25.72
N MET A 301 0.69 2.67 26.65
CA MET A 301 0.54 3.99 27.26
C MET A 301 1.09 3.97 28.69
N ARG A 302 1.82 5.02 29.09
CA ARG A 302 2.35 5.22 30.44
C ARG A 302 2.31 6.70 30.78
N GLY A 303 1.49 7.11 31.75
CA GLY A 303 1.35 8.54 32.07
C GLY A 303 0.32 8.80 33.15
N ALA A 304 0.01 10.06 33.39
CA ALA A 304 -1.03 10.49 34.33
C ALA A 304 -1.67 11.80 33.87
N TYR A 305 -2.92 12.01 34.25
CA TYR A 305 -3.55 13.33 34.20
C TYR A 305 -3.10 14.18 35.41
N THR A 306 -3.18 15.51 35.29
CA THR A 306 -2.95 16.43 36.43
C THR A 306 -3.80 16.00 37.63
N ASN A 307 -3.15 15.72 38.76
CA ASN A 307 -3.77 15.21 40.00
C ASN A 307 -4.48 13.85 39.87
N GLY A 308 -4.27 13.13 38.76
CA GLY A 308 -4.78 11.77 38.54
C GLY A 308 -3.79 10.68 38.94
N PRO A 309 -4.25 9.42 39.07
CA PRO A 309 -3.36 8.29 39.29
C PRO A 309 -2.46 8.05 38.07
N PHE A 310 -1.32 7.43 38.31
CA PHE A 310 -0.48 6.93 37.22
C PHE A 310 -1.16 5.73 36.54
N GLU A 311 -1.25 5.78 35.22
CA GLU A 311 -1.87 4.77 34.38
C GLU A 311 -0.85 4.09 33.49
N ARG A 312 -1.04 2.77 33.33
CA ARG A 312 -0.29 1.95 32.38
C ARG A 312 -1.20 0.93 31.76
N TYR A 313 -1.44 1.06 30.46
CA TYR A 313 -2.29 0.14 29.71
C TYR A 313 -1.75 -0.08 28.30
N VAL A 314 -2.35 -1.05 27.61
CA VAL A 314 -2.11 -1.31 26.19
C VAL A 314 -3.44 -1.20 25.48
N SER A 315 -3.52 -0.38 24.43
CA SER A 315 -4.73 -0.30 23.61
C SER A 315 -5.01 -1.66 22.95
N ALA A 316 -6.24 -1.87 22.49
CA ALA A 316 -6.57 -3.08 21.75
C ALA A 316 -5.79 -3.14 20.42
N ALA A 317 -5.52 -4.36 19.95
CA ALA A 317 -5.08 -4.58 18.58
C ALA A 317 -6.25 -4.33 17.60
N SER A 318 -5.90 -4.02 16.36
CA SER A 318 -6.89 -3.79 15.29
C SER A 318 -6.49 -4.49 14.00
N HIS A 319 -7.48 -4.71 13.15
CA HIS A 319 -7.29 -5.09 11.76
C HIS A 319 -8.48 -4.61 10.92
N ASP A 320 -8.29 -4.53 9.61
CA ASP A 320 -9.37 -4.40 8.63
C ASP A 320 -9.02 -5.10 7.32
N ILE A 321 -10.06 -5.39 6.56
CA ILE A 321 -9.98 -5.84 5.18
C ILE A 321 -10.56 -4.74 4.30
N GLN A 322 -9.77 -4.36 3.30
CA GLN A 322 -10.14 -3.36 2.30
C GLN A 322 -10.15 -3.97 0.91
N ILE A 323 -11.06 -3.47 0.09
CA ILE A 323 -11.03 -3.66 -1.35
C ILE A 323 -10.99 -2.30 -2.04
N ALA A 324 -10.30 -2.20 -3.17
CA ALA A 324 -10.23 -0.96 -3.92
C ALA A 324 -10.39 -1.20 -5.43
N PRO A 325 -11.63 -1.18 -5.97
CA PRO A 325 -11.84 -1.11 -7.41
C PRO A 325 -11.46 0.27 -7.96
N ALA A 326 -10.85 0.29 -9.13
CA ALA A 326 -10.44 1.49 -9.82
C ALA A 326 -10.37 1.30 -11.34
N ILE A 327 -10.27 2.42 -12.04
CA ILE A 327 -10.04 2.48 -13.48
C ILE A 327 -8.85 3.41 -13.76
N GLU A 328 -7.99 2.99 -14.68
CA GLU A 328 -6.85 3.78 -15.15
C GLU A 328 -7.05 4.22 -16.60
N TYR A 329 -6.53 5.40 -16.90
CA TYR A 329 -6.38 5.88 -18.27
C TYR A 329 -4.95 6.40 -18.50
N ASN A 330 -4.26 5.79 -19.47
CA ASN A 330 -2.83 6.00 -19.73
C ASN A 330 -2.61 6.66 -21.10
N TRP A 331 -2.70 7.99 -21.14
CA TRP A 331 -2.53 8.80 -22.36
C TRP A 331 -1.24 8.49 -23.11
N THR A 332 -0.13 8.33 -22.37
CA THR A 332 1.21 8.04 -22.90
C THR A 332 1.86 6.92 -22.08
N PRO A 333 3.00 6.36 -22.50
CA PRO A 333 3.74 5.40 -21.66
C PRO A 333 4.25 5.99 -20.34
N THR A 334 4.25 7.32 -20.18
CA THR A 334 4.82 8.03 -19.04
C THR A 334 3.81 8.89 -18.28
N ILE A 335 2.59 9.04 -18.78
CA ILE A 335 1.52 9.83 -18.17
C ILE A 335 0.25 9.02 -18.15
N GLY A 336 -0.31 8.86 -16.95
CA GLY A 336 -1.57 8.16 -16.73
C GLY A 336 -2.26 8.67 -15.47
N ALA A 337 -3.53 8.33 -15.32
CA ALA A 337 -4.30 8.65 -14.13
C ALA A 337 -5.13 7.44 -13.71
N ILE A 338 -5.39 7.39 -12.42
CA ILE A 338 -6.24 6.39 -11.79
C ILE A 338 -7.31 7.08 -10.95
N VAL A 339 -8.52 6.53 -10.97
CA VAL A 339 -9.61 6.93 -10.08
C VAL A 339 -10.34 5.70 -9.58
N GLY A 340 -10.71 5.70 -8.30
CA GLY A 340 -11.46 4.61 -7.70
C GLY A 340 -11.80 4.91 -6.24
N ALA A 341 -12.10 3.87 -5.48
CA ALA A 341 -12.38 4.02 -4.06
C ALA A 341 -11.94 2.79 -3.28
N ALA A 342 -11.23 2.99 -2.17
CA ALA A 342 -11.00 1.95 -1.18
C ALA A 342 -12.20 1.89 -0.21
N LEU A 343 -12.64 0.69 0.14
CA LEU A 343 -13.73 0.48 1.09
C LEU A 343 -13.33 -0.62 2.08
N THR A 344 -13.63 -0.42 3.35
CA THR A 344 -13.56 -1.51 4.33
C THR A 344 -14.77 -2.41 4.19
N ILE A 345 -14.54 -3.72 4.19
CA ILE A 345 -15.59 -4.74 4.14
C ILE A 345 -15.70 -5.54 5.44
N ASP A 346 -14.62 -5.60 6.21
CA ASP A 346 -14.58 -6.24 7.53
C ASP A 346 -13.51 -5.59 8.41
N GLY A 347 -13.62 -5.74 9.73
CA GLY A 347 -12.64 -5.18 10.65
C GLY A 347 -12.88 -5.48 12.12
N HIS A 348 -11.92 -5.04 12.94
CA HIS A 348 -11.94 -5.16 14.39
C HIS A 348 -11.19 -3.99 15.02
N ASN A 349 -11.86 -3.24 15.91
CA ASN A 349 -11.35 -2.03 16.55
C ASN A 349 -10.79 -1.01 15.55
N THR A 350 -11.47 -0.84 14.43
CA THR A 350 -11.03 -0.01 13.30
C THR A 350 -12.20 0.79 12.74
N ASN A 351 -11.87 1.77 11.91
CA ASN A 351 -12.85 2.60 11.22
C ASN A 351 -13.55 1.80 10.12
N ASP A 352 -14.85 2.02 9.94
CA ASP A 352 -15.56 1.58 8.74
C ASP A 352 -15.66 2.77 7.79
N PHE A 353 -15.13 2.69 6.57
CA PHE A 353 -15.05 3.83 5.66
C PHE A 353 -15.25 3.50 4.18
N VAL A 354 -15.49 4.57 3.42
CA VAL A 354 -15.33 4.66 1.96
C VAL A 354 -14.33 5.78 1.69
N GLN A 355 -13.35 5.52 0.85
CA GLN A 355 -12.29 6.46 0.55
C GLN A 355 -12.11 6.58 -0.96
N PRO A 356 -12.80 7.52 -1.62
CA PRO A 356 -12.51 7.88 -3.00
C PRO A 356 -11.06 8.36 -3.12
N GLN A 357 -10.39 7.93 -4.19
CA GLN A 357 -9.01 8.27 -4.48
C GLN A 357 -8.86 8.63 -5.95
N PHE A 358 -7.96 9.56 -6.24
CA PHE A 358 -7.45 9.77 -7.58
C PHE A 358 -5.96 10.12 -7.55
N ALA A 359 -5.27 9.78 -8.63
CA ALA A 359 -3.88 10.14 -8.82
C ALA A 359 -3.54 10.37 -10.29
N ILE A 360 -2.46 11.11 -10.51
CA ILE A 360 -1.86 11.29 -11.83
C ILE A 360 -0.41 10.89 -11.73
N ASN A 361 0.02 9.92 -12.52
CA ASN A 361 1.40 9.48 -12.58
C ASN A 361 2.15 10.18 -13.72
N PHE A 362 3.37 10.61 -13.42
CA PHE A 362 4.33 11.18 -14.35
C PHE A 362 5.66 10.43 -14.24
N ALA A 363 6.20 9.98 -15.36
CA ALA A 363 7.54 9.40 -15.47
C ALA A 363 8.43 10.22 -16.41
N PHE A 364 9.68 10.44 -16.02
CA PHE A 364 10.68 11.21 -16.74
C PHE A 364 11.94 10.41 -17.02
#